data_AF-A0A8H6ABZ0-F1
#
_entry.id   AF-A0A8H6ABZ0-F1
#
_cell.length_a   1.000
_cell.length_b   1.000
_cell.length_c   1.000
_cell.angle_alpha   90.00
_cell.angle_beta   90.00
_cell.angle_gamma   90.00
#
_symmetry.space_group_name_H-M   'P 1'
#
loop_
_entity.id
_entity.type
_entity.pdbx_description
1 polymer ?
#
loop_
_entity_poly.entity_id
_entity_poly.type
_entity_poly.pdbx_seq_one_letter_code
_entity_poly.pdbx_strand_id
1 'polypeptide(L)'
;MSPPKIDLWISRISSLFGILGPVLLGLAPTPALMVLSLILFTLSLGYPHAIQSYGTSLVGPVNVAPFYSFLAMGRIAGTLVASPLLAGAFNLGLRVGGVALGLPFYVAA
;
A
#
# COMPACT_ATOMS: atom_id res chain seq x y z
N MET A 1 -14.56 -4.59 21.96
CA MET A 1 -13.57 -3.54 21.60
C MET A 1 -14.32 -2.33 21.10
N SER A 2 -13.88 -1.10 21.39
CA SER A 2 -14.53 0.11 20.86
C SER A 2 -14.27 0.25 19.35
N PRO A 3 -15.22 0.77 18.54
CA PRO A 3 -15.08 0.85 17.07
C PRO A 3 -13.75 1.49 16.60
N PRO A 4 -13.26 2.59 17.21
CA PRO A 4 -11.99 3.20 16.79
C PRO A 4 -10.76 2.30 17.01
N LYS A 5 -10.81 1.39 17.99
CA LYS A 5 -9.70 0.45 18.26
C LYS A 5 -9.65 -0.63 17.18
N ILE A 6 -10.80 -1.10 16.69
CA ILE A 6 -10.89 -2.11 15.64
C ILE A 6 -10.33 -1.53 14.34
N ASP A 7 -10.76 -0.33 13.95
CA ASP A 7 -10.29 0.32 12.73
C ASP A 7 -8.77 0.58 12.75
N LEU A 8 -8.21 0.94 13.91
CA LEU A 8 -6.77 1.09 14.09
C LEU A 8 -6.02 -0.24 13.93
N TRP A 9 -6.55 -1.32 14.50
CA TRP A 9 -5.96 -2.66 14.39
C TRP A 9 -5.98 -3.17 12.95
N ILE A 10 -7.12 -3.04 12.26
CA ILE A 10 -7.23 -3.40 10.84
C ILE A 10 -6.27 -2.56 10.01
N SER A 11 -6.19 -1.25 10.25
CA SER A 11 -5.25 -0.37 9.55
C SER A 11 -3.80 -0.84 9.72
N ARG A 12 -3.36 -1.13 10.96
CA ARG A 12 -1.99 -1.60 11.21
C ARG A 12 -1.70 -2.95 10.54
N ILE A 13 -2.63 -3.90 10.62
CA ILE A 13 -2.46 -5.24 10.01
C ILE A 13 -2.44 -5.15 8.48
N SER A 14 -3.38 -4.42 7.88
CA SER A 14 -3.42 -4.22 6.42
C SER A 14 -2.18 -3.51 5.91
N SER A 15 -1.63 -2.54 6.66
CA SER A 15 -0.37 -1.88 6.28
C SER A 15 0.81 -2.85 6.25
N LEU A 16 0.90 -3.81 7.18
CA LEU A 16 1.95 -4.84 7.17
C LEU A 16 1.86 -5.72 5.92
N PHE A 17 0.65 -6.11 5.53
CA PHE A 17 0.43 -6.84 4.28
C PHE A 17 0.79 -6.02 3.03
N GLY A 18 0.68 -4.70 3.11
CA GLY A 18 1.08 -3.77 2.05
C GLY A 18 2.59 -3.78 1.79
N ILE A 19 3.39 -4.07 2.81
CA ILE A 19 4.86 -4.18 2.71
C ILE A 19 5.25 -5.62 2.34
N LEU A 20 4.69 -6.61 3.04
CA LEU A 20 5.07 -8.02 2.85
C LEU A 20 4.71 -8.55 1.46
N GLY A 21 3.54 -8.18 0.93
CA GLY A 21 3.07 -8.65 -0.37
C GLY A 21 4.02 -8.31 -1.52
N PRO A 22 4.38 -7.03 -1.74
CA PRO A 22 5.29 -6.62 -2.79
C PRO A 22 6.72 -7.17 -2.57
N VAL A 23 7.22 -7.22 -1.34
CA VAL A 23 8.52 -7.85 -1.06
C VAL A 23 8.56 -9.31 -1.48
N LEU A 24 7.52 -10.08 -1.15
CA LEU A 24 7.42 -11.49 -1.57
C LEU A 24 7.22 -11.63 -3.08
N LEU A 25 6.50 -10.71 -3.72
CA LEU A 25 6.35 -10.62 -5.17
C LEU A 25 7.70 -10.43 -5.88
N GLY A 26 8.56 -9.55 -5.36
CA GLY A 26 9.90 -9.31 -5.90
C GLY A 26 10.84 -10.50 -5.76
N LEU A 27 10.63 -11.36 -4.76
CA LEU A 27 11.43 -12.56 -4.49
C LEU A 27 10.87 -13.83 -5.14
N ALA A 28 9.66 -13.80 -5.72
CA ALA A 28 8.92 -14.99 -6.11
C ALA A 28 9.64 -15.78 -7.24
N PRO A 29 10.18 -16.98 -6.97
CA PRO A 29 10.84 -17.80 -8.00
C PRO A 29 9.86 -18.76 -8.68
N THR A 30 8.64 -18.92 -8.15
CA THR A 30 7.62 -19.83 -8.66
C THR A 30 6.26 -19.12 -8.79
N PRO A 31 5.41 -19.54 -9.75
CA PRO A 31 4.06 -18.99 -9.90
C PRO A 31 3.20 -19.13 -8.64
N ALA A 32 3.37 -20.22 -7.87
CA ALA A 32 2.62 -20.43 -6.63
C ALA A 32 2.95 -19.37 -5.57
N LEU A 33 4.24 -19.02 -5.40
CA LEU A 33 4.63 -17.97 -4.46
C LEU A 33 4.15 -16.60 -4.94
N MET A 34 4.13 -16.36 -6.26
CA MET A 34 3.58 -15.13 -6.84
C MET A 34 2.09 -14.96 -6.52
N VAL A 35 1.28 -16.03 -6.66
CA VAL A 35 -0.15 -16.03 -6.30
C VAL A 35 -0.34 -15.78 -4.80
N LEU A 36 0.43 -16.46 -3.95
CA LEU A 36 0.36 -16.25 -2.50
C LEU A 36 0.69 -14.80 -2.12
N SER A 37 1.74 -14.23 -2.72
CA SER A 37 2.16 -12.85 -2.51
C SER A 37 1.09 -11.85 -2.93
N LEU A 38 0.40 -12.12 -4.05
CA LEU A 38 -0.70 -11.31 -4.54
C LEU A 38 -1.92 -11.36 -3.62
N ILE A 39 -2.24 -12.55 -3.08
CA ILE A 39 -3.29 -12.72 -2.07
C ILE A 39 -2.96 -11.87 -0.84
N LEU A 40 -1.74 -11.98 -0.31
CA LEU A 40 -1.28 -11.18 0.82
C LEU A 40 -1.36 -9.68 0.53
N PHE A 41 -0.89 -9.24 -0.64
CA PHE A 41 -1.00 -7.84 -1.03
C PHE A 41 -2.45 -7.36 -1.11
N THR A 42 -3.38 -8.20 -1.58
CA THR A 42 -4.80 -7.86 -1.66
C THR A 42 -5.41 -7.58 -0.28
N LEU A 43 -4.94 -8.25 0.79
CA LEU A 43 -5.38 -7.97 2.16
C LEU A 43 -5.00 -6.55 2.64
N SER A 44 -4.02 -5.92 2.00
CA SER A 44 -3.62 -4.54 2.32
C SER A 44 -4.61 -3.49 1.82
N LEU A 45 -5.42 -3.82 0.80
CA LEU A 45 -6.34 -2.87 0.15
C LEU A 45 -7.46 -2.35 1.08
N GLY A 46 -7.67 -2.99 2.23
CA GLY A 46 -8.56 -2.49 3.29
C GLY A 46 -8.02 -1.28 4.06
N TYR A 47 -6.70 -1.02 4.03
CA TYR A 47 -6.06 0.06 4.78
C TYR A 47 -6.63 1.45 4.48
N PRO A 48 -6.76 1.89 3.20
CA PRO A 48 -7.40 3.14 2.81
C PRO A 48 -8.75 3.43 3.48
N HIS A 49 -9.60 2.41 3.61
CA HIS A 49 -10.93 2.55 4.19
C HIS A 49 -10.89 2.57 5.70
N ALA A 50 -10.08 1.71 6.32
CA ALA A 50 -9.93 1.64 7.77
C ALA A 50 -9.33 2.92 8.35
N ILE A 51 -8.29 3.48 7.72
CA ILE A 51 -7.67 4.74 8.20
C ILE A 51 -8.60 5.94 8.01
N GLN A 52 -9.41 5.94 6.94
CA GLN A 52 -10.42 6.96 6.71
C GLN A 52 -11.52 6.88 7.77
N SER A 53 -12.06 5.68 8.05
CA SER A 53 -13.07 5.46 9.09
C SER A 53 -12.57 5.89 10.47
N TYR A 54 -11.35 5.45 10.83
CA TYR A 54 -10.70 5.84 12.07
C TYR A 54 -10.51 7.35 12.17
N GLY A 55 -9.96 7.97 11.12
CA GLY A 55 -9.72 9.42 11.09
C GLY A 55 -11.01 10.23 11.21
N THR A 56 -12.09 9.81 10.54
CA THR A 56 -13.40 10.46 10.64
C THR A 56 -13.94 10.44 12.08
N SER A 57 -13.66 9.39 12.85
CA SER A 57 -14.06 9.31 14.26
C SER A 57 -13.34 10.33 15.18
N LEU A 58 -12.25 10.92 14.71
CA LEU A 58 -11.42 11.89 15.45
C LEU A 58 -11.74 13.35 15.08
N VAL A 59 -12.45 13.60 13.98
CA VAL A 59 -12.78 14.95 13.51
C VAL A 59 -14.23 15.31 13.82
N GLY A 60 -14.47 16.58 14.14
CA GLY A 60 -15.83 17.11 14.30
C GLY A 60 -16.62 17.13 12.99
N PRO A 61 -17.97 17.15 13.01
CA PRO A 61 -18.82 17.04 11.82
C PRO A 61 -18.52 18.08 10.74
N VAL A 62 -18.17 19.31 11.14
CA VAL A 62 -17.84 20.42 10.23
C VAL A 62 -16.52 20.21 9.47
N ASN A 63 -15.62 19.36 9.99
CA ASN A 63 -14.27 19.16 9.46
C ASN A 63 -14.12 17.88 8.61
N VAL A 64 -15.18 17.09 8.45
CA VAL A 64 -15.12 15.82 7.69
C VAL A 64 -14.81 16.04 6.21
N ALA A 65 -15.44 17.04 5.58
CA ALA A 65 -15.19 17.34 4.17
C ALA A 65 -13.74 17.80 3.90
N PRO A 66 -13.18 18.80 4.63
CA PRO A 66 -11.76 19.15 4.54
C PRO A 66 -10.81 17.97 4.79
N PHE A 67 -11.13 17.10 5.75
CA PHE A 67 -10.33 15.90 6.04
C PHE A 67 -10.26 14.94 4.86
N TYR A 68 -11.39 14.66 4.19
CA TYR A 68 -11.39 13.82 2.99
C TYR A 68 -10.66 14.47 1.81
N SER A 69 -10.78 15.78 1.64
CA SER A 69 -9.99 16.51 0.63
C SER A 69 -8.49 16.36 0.88
N PHE A 70 -8.04 16.46 2.14
CA PHE A 70 -6.65 16.26 2.50
C PHE A 70 -6.17 14.83 2.20
N LEU A 71 -6.95 13.81 2.58
CA LEU A 71 -6.62 12.41 2.27
C LEU A 71 -6.53 12.16 0.76
N ALA A 72 -7.48 12.70 0.00
CA ALA A 72 -7.49 12.57 -1.46
C ALA A 72 -6.25 13.22 -2.09
N MET A 73 -5.90 14.43 -1.64
CA MET A 73 -4.71 15.14 -2.12
C MET A 73 -3.43 14.38 -1.82
N GLY A 74 -3.30 13.83 -0.60
CA GLY A 74 -2.18 12.97 -0.22
C GLY A 74 -2.08 11.73 -1.09
N ARG A 75 -3.21 11.08 -1.41
CA ARG A 75 -3.25 9.91 -2.29
C ARG A 75 -2.83 10.24 -3.71
N ILE A 76 -3.33 11.34 -4.28
CA ILE A 76 -2.97 11.82 -5.62
C ILE A 76 -1.46 12.13 -5.68
N ALA A 77 -0.94 12.88 -4.71
CA ALA A 77 0.48 13.18 -4.63
C ALA A 77 1.33 11.90 -4.54
N GLY A 78 0.92 10.95 -3.69
CA GLY A 78 1.57 9.66 -3.56
C GLY A 78 1.60 8.88 -4.89
N THR A 79 0.47 8.82 -5.59
CA THR A 79 0.40 8.14 -6.90
C THR A 79 1.25 8.82 -7.96
N LEU A 80 1.28 10.16 -7.98
CA LEU A 80 2.07 10.94 -8.95
C LEU A 80 3.57 10.70 -8.76
N VAL A 81 4.03 10.55 -7.52
CA VAL A 81 5.43 10.25 -7.21
C VAL A 81 5.74 8.77 -7.42
N ALA A 82 4.82 7.87 -7.07
CA ALA A 82 5.02 6.43 -7.21
C ALA A 82 5.19 6.01 -8.68
N SER A 83 4.43 6.58 -9.62
CA SER A 83 4.50 6.21 -11.05
C SER A 83 5.91 6.35 -11.67
N PRO A 84 6.60 7.50 -11.61
CA PRO A 84 7.96 7.63 -12.14
C PRO A 84 8.99 6.82 -11.36
N LEU A 85 8.82 6.64 -10.04
CA LEU A 85 9.71 5.80 -9.24
C LEU A 85 9.63 4.33 -9.68
N LEU A 86 8.41 3.80 -9.86
CA LEU A 86 8.17 2.45 -10.38
C LEU A 86 8.73 2.28 -11.79
N ALA A 87 8.51 3.25 -12.67
CA ALA A 87 9.06 3.22 -14.03
C ALA A 87 10.60 3.22 -14.02
N GLY A 88 11.22 4.02 -13.16
CA GLY A 88 12.67 4.06 -12.98
C GLY A 88 13.22 2.72 -12.44
N ALA A 89 12.57 2.17 -11.41
CA ALA A 89 12.94 0.88 -10.82
C ALA A 89 12.81 -0.27 -11.83
N PHE A 90 11.77 -0.25 -12.67
CA PHE A 90 11.57 -1.23 -13.73
C PHE A 90 12.65 -1.14 -14.80
N ASN A 91 12.93 0.07 -15.30
CA ASN A 91 14.02 0.28 -16.26
C ASN A 91 15.39 -0.15 -15.71
N LEU A 92 15.65 0.13 -14.43
CA LEU A 92 16.89 -0.29 -13.77
C LEU A 92 16.96 -1.82 -13.63
N GLY A 93 15.84 -2.45 -13.24
CA GLY A 93 15.72 -3.90 -13.17
C GLY A 93 15.99 -4.59 -14.50
N LEU A 94 15.46 -4.06 -15.60
CA LEU A 94 15.72 -4.56 -16.95
C LEU A 94 17.19 -4.41 -17.38
N ARG A 95 17.85 -3.31 -16.99
CA ARG A 95 19.26 -3.06 -17.34
C ARG A 95 20.23 -3.96 -16.59
N VAL A 96 19.96 -4.23 -15.31
CA VAL A 96 20.85 -5.04 -14.46
C VAL A 96 20.55 -6.54 -14.61
N GLY A 97 19.28 -6.90 -14.77
CA GLY A 97 18.83 -8.30 -14.86
C GLY A 97 18.94 -9.07 -13.54
N GLY A 98 18.60 -10.36 -13.60
CA GLY A 98 18.64 -11.26 -12.43
C GLY A 98 17.70 -10.81 -11.31
N VAL A 99 18.22 -10.74 -10.08
CA VAL A 99 17.44 -10.36 -8.87
C VAL A 99 16.90 -8.93 -8.96
N ALA A 100 17.52 -8.06 -9.77
CA ALA A 100 17.09 -6.69 -9.95
C ALA A 100 15.72 -6.56 -10.66
N LEU A 101 15.22 -7.62 -11.30
CA LEU A 101 13.87 -7.64 -11.88
C LEU A 101 12.77 -7.46 -10.82
N GLY A 102 13.07 -7.77 -9.55
CA GLY A 102 12.15 -7.56 -8.41
C GLY A 102 12.10 -6.10 -7.90
N LEU A 103 13.00 -5.21 -8.33
CA LEU A 103 13.11 -3.83 -7.85
C LEU A 103 11.80 -3.02 -7.84
N PRO A 104 10.94 -3.09 -8.88
CA PRO A 104 9.67 -2.38 -8.88
C PRO A 104 8.81 -2.73 -7.65
N PHE A 105 8.83 -3.99 -7.24
CA PHE A 105 8.04 -4.46 -6.11
C PHE A 105 8.65 -4.05 -4.77
N TYR A 106 9.98 -3.99 -4.66
CA TYR A 106 10.63 -3.46 -3.47
C TYR A 106 10.43 -1.95 -3.30
N VAL A 107 10.36 -1.21 -4.40
CA VAL A 107 10.05 0.24 -4.39
C VAL A 107 8.57 0.49 -4.08
N ALA A 108 7.69 -0.47 -4.40
CA ALA A 108 6.26 -0.38 -4.09
C ALA A 108 5.90 -0.79 -2.66
N ALA A 109 6.78 -1.52 -1.96
CA ALA A 109 6.64 -1.94 -0.56
C ALA A 109 6.84 -0.78 0.41
#